data_AF-A0A820VCL6-F1
#
_entry.id   AF-A0A820VCL6-F1
#
_cell.length_a   1.000
_cell.length_b   1.000
_cell.length_c   1.000
_cell.angle_alpha   90.00
_cell.angle_beta   90.00
_cell.angle_gamma   90.00
#
_symmetry.space_group_name_H-M   'P 1'
#
loop_
_entity.id
_entity.type
_entity.pdbx_description
1 polymer ?
#
loop_
_entity_poly.entity_id
_entity_poly.type
_entity_poly.pdbx_seq_one_letter_code
_entity_poly.pdbx_strand_id
1 'polypeptide(L)'
;MIDQYSTTYKNMITGSTRLLVLGLCAIIFFILFIIKARNCYYPVLSFKSEKKEAFNSPSQVSFIAQTCPWKFLNYTPSAWETYWYSNIDNFQYEVCSTLAHPDQVNITINALNRIMYLQTTVFDRHIRAMPIDQQFSKIYYRQSCSNEEHNAMQLIEPLIGLIRDPLTMCPEISSVPSNLYLKGEYALQSKRFLLLAPSSPFQIKPFLSKDITPLAPWLYSLGSKKILMDIGSSYFKSRNGNTAEIGTKWFYDYFKEKSIRFDRIIAYEFQNLETRRAWEELPDDVYPFYTLINVGVEEETGRFNPWTMIEAIANPEDYVVVKFDIDKPPLESALMKQLLDENSRARYLIDEFFFEKHVSNDRNSKEDKLKDSYELFTKLRQYGIRMHGWP
;
A
#
# COMPACT_ATOMS: atom_id res chain seq x y z
N MET A 1 22.39 60.26 -58.41
CA MET A 1 23.01 59.06 -59.01
C MET A 1 23.61 58.16 -57.93
N ILE A 2 22.86 57.89 -56.85
CA ILE A 2 23.11 56.86 -55.83
C ILE A 2 21.73 56.61 -55.21
N ASP A 3 20.92 55.70 -55.77
CA ASP A 3 19.69 55.19 -55.13
C ASP A 3 19.05 54.04 -55.93
N GLN A 4 19.87 53.07 -56.36
CA GLN A 4 19.35 51.90 -57.11
C GLN A 4 19.96 50.55 -56.72
N TYR A 5 20.59 50.41 -55.55
CA TYR A 5 21.21 49.14 -55.12
C TYR A 5 20.95 48.77 -53.65
N SER A 6 19.71 48.90 -53.15
CA SER A 6 19.39 48.47 -51.77
C SER A 6 18.03 47.79 -51.58
N THR A 7 17.57 47.03 -52.59
CA THR A 7 16.29 46.32 -52.50
C THR A 7 16.31 44.84 -52.89
N THR A 8 17.48 44.29 -53.25
CA THR A 8 17.56 42.89 -53.72
C THR A 8 18.08 41.91 -52.66
N TYR A 9 18.72 42.36 -51.57
CA TYR A 9 19.31 41.45 -50.57
C TYR A 9 18.43 41.14 -49.33
N LYS A 10 17.32 41.86 -49.11
CA LYS A 10 16.43 41.64 -47.95
C LYS A 10 15.35 40.57 -48.16
N ASN A 11 15.13 40.12 -49.40
CA ASN A 11 14.07 39.15 -49.72
C ASN A 11 14.59 37.73 -50.00
N MET A 12 15.89 37.47 -49.86
CA MET A 12 16.46 36.12 -50.10
C MET A 12 16.73 35.30 -48.84
N ILE A 13 16.51 35.84 -47.64
CA ILE A 13 16.82 35.15 -46.36
C ILE A 13 15.58 34.79 -45.54
N THR A 14 14.38 35.22 -45.92
CA THR A 14 13.19 35.07 -45.05
C THR A 14 12.38 33.78 -45.28
N GLY A 15 12.59 33.08 -46.40
CA GLY A 15 11.89 31.82 -46.69
C GLY A 15 12.62 30.58 -46.15
N SER A 16 13.90 30.43 -46.49
CA SER A 16 14.64 29.19 -46.23
C SER A 16 15.01 28.99 -44.75
N THR A 17 15.30 30.07 -44.03
CA THR A 17 15.67 29.98 -42.60
C THR A 17 14.47 29.65 -41.72
N ARG A 18 13.27 30.14 -42.05
CA ARG A 18 12.03 29.82 -41.33
C ARG A 18 11.65 28.35 -41.46
N LEU A 19 11.80 27.76 -42.64
CA LEU A 19 11.58 26.33 -42.87
C LEU A 19 12.58 25.47 -42.10
N LEU A 20 13.84 25.89 -42.02
CA LEU A 20 14.89 25.19 -41.28
C LEU A 20 14.65 25.22 -39.76
N VAL A 21 14.22 26.37 -39.22
CA VAL A 21 13.89 26.52 -37.80
C VAL A 21 12.64 25.70 -37.43
N LEU A 22 11.59 25.73 -38.27
CA LEU A 22 10.39 24.92 -38.04
C LEU A 22 10.69 23.41 -38.11
N GLY A 23 11.55 23.00 -39.05
CA GLY A 23 12.03 21.61 -39.13
C GLY A 23 12.80 21.17 -37.90
N LEU A 24 13.73 22.00 -37.41
CA LEU A 24 14.49 21.73 -36.18
C LEU A 24 13.59 21.66 -34.94
N CYS A 25 12.62 22.57 -34.80
CA CYS A 25 11.65 22.53 -33.70
C CYS A 25 10.78 21.25 -33.75
N ALA A 26 10.33 20.82 -34.94
CA ALA A 26 9.55 19.59 -35.09
C ALA A 26 10.38 18.34 -34.73
N ILE A 27 11.66 18.29 -35.14
CA ILE A 27 12.58 17.20 -34.78
C ILE A 27 12.81 17.17 -33.26
N ILE A 28 13.03 18.32 -32.62
CA ILE A 28 13.21 18.40 -31.16
C ILE A 28 11.93 17.95 -30.44
N PHE A 29 10.75 18.39 -30.88
CA PHE A 29 9.47 17.93 -30.33
C PHE A 29 9.27 16.41 -30.51
N PHE A 30 9.64 15.87 -31.67
CA PHE A 30 9.54 14.44 -31.95
C PHE A 30 10.54 13.63 -31.11
N ILE A 31 11.76 14.13 -30.91
CA ILE A 31 12.76 13.50 -30.01
C ILE A 31 12.28 13.55 -28.56
N LEU A 32 11.77 14.69 -28.09
CA LEU A 32 11.21 14.81 -26.74
C LEU A 32 9.96 13.93 -26.57
N PHE A 33 9.13 13.81 -27.60
CA PHE A 33 8.00 12.88 -27.63
C PHE A 33 8.47 11.42 -27.60
N ILE A 34 9.51 11.03 -28.35
CA ILE A 34 10.10 9.68 -28.29
C ILE A 34 10.75 9.41 -26.94
N ILE A 35 11.45 10.37 -26.33
CA ILE A 35 12.06 10.22 -25.01
C ILE A 35 10.96 10.05 -23.95
N LYS A 36 9.88 10.84 -24.03
CA LYS A 36 8.72 10.72 -23.14
C LYS A 36 7.94 9.42 -23.38
N ALA A 37 7.76 9.01 -24.64
CA ALA A 37 7.11 7.76 -25.00
C ALA A 37 7.95 6.52 -24.60
N ARG A 38 9.29 6.60 -24.67
CA ARG A 38 10.19 5.55 -24.15
C ARG A 38 10.14 5.41 -22.64
N ASN A 39 9.85 6.50 -21.91
CA ASN A 39 9.59 6.45 -20.47
C ASN A 39 8.13 6.06 -20.12
N CYS A 40 7.27 5.81 -21.11
CA CYS A 40 5.90 5.32 -20.90
C CYS A 40 5.59 3.99 -21.64
N TYR A 41 6.59 3.35 -22.23
CA TYR A 41 6.44 2.03 -22.85
C TYR A 41 7.03 0.96 -21.95
N TYR A 42 6.25 0.49 -20.99
CA TYR A 42 6.41 -0.89 -20.55
C TYR A 42 5.90 -1.77 -21.71
N PRO A 43 6.67 -2.76 -22.19
CA PRO A 43 6.09 -3.75 -23.07
C PRO A 43 5.00 -4.45 -22.25
N VAL A 44 3.74 -4.18 -22.59
CA VAL A 44 2.66 -5.10 -22.27
C VAL A 44 3.03 -6.39 -22.98
N LEU A 45 3.55 -7.35 -22.22
CA LEU A 45 3.60 -8.75 -22.62
C LEU A 45 2.16 -9.16 -22.93
N SER A 46 1.80 -9.04 -24.20
CA SER A 46 0.60 -9.64 -24.78
C SER A 46 0.79 -11.15 -24.73
N PHE A 47 0.43 -11.77 -23.61
CA PHE A 47 0.10 -13.18 -23.61
C PHE A 47 -1.19 -13.34 -24.40
N LYS A 48 -1.05 -13.74 -25.67
CA LYS A 48 -2.14 -14.42 -26.37
C LYS A 48 -2.44 -15.69 -25.57
N SER A 49 -3.53 -15.66 -24.83
CA SER A 49 -4.18 -16.85 -24.31
C SER A 49 -4.82 -17.58 -25.49
N GLU A 50 -4.04 -18.37 -26.21
CA GLU A 50 -4.58 -19.51 -26.93
C GLU A 50 -4.78 -20.65 -25.93
N LYS A 51 -6.03 -20.81 -25.52
CA LYS A 51 -6.52 -22.04 -24.89
C LYS A 51 -7.55 -22.63 -25.82
N LYS A 52 -7.19 -23.74 -26.46
CA LYS A 52 -7.89 -25.05 -26.39
C LYS A 52 -7.41 -25.94 -27.55
N GLU A 53 -6.54 -26.89 -27.23
CA GLU A 53 -6.74 -28.25 -27.71
C GLU A 53 -6.56 -29.22 -26.54
N ALA A 54 -7.42 -30.22 -26.53
CA ALA A 54 -7.66 -31.14 -25.45
C ALA A 54 -6.45 -32.05 -25.22
N PHE A 55 -6.02 -32.16 -23.96
CA PHE A 55 -5.24 -33.30 -23.51
C PHE A 55 -6.08 -34.08 -22.50
N ASN A 56 -6.80 -35.08 -23.02
CA ASN A 56 -7.15 -36.25 -22.25
C ASN A 56 -5.85 -37.00 -21.95
N SER A 57 -5.43 -37.05 -20.69
CA SER A 57 -4.59 -38.15 -20.22
C SER A 57 -4.98 -38.55 -18.79
N PRO A 58 -5.31 -39.83 -18.55
CA PRO A 58 -5.72 -40.36 -17.27
C PRO A 58 -4.50 -40.85 -16.48
N SER A 59 -4.17 -40.14 -15.40
CA SER A 59 -3.51 -40.68 -14.18
C SER A 59 -3.13 -39.53 -13.25
N GLN A 60 -4.10 -38.96 -12.56
CA GLN A 60 -3.84 -38.07 -11.43
C GLN A 60 -3.32 -38.91 -10.25
N VAL A 61 -2.01 -39.12 -10.21
CA VAL A 61 -1.31 -39.34 -8.94
C VAL A 61 -1.47 -38.03 -8.17
N SER A 62 -2.36 -38.01 -7.19
CA SER A 62 -2.50 -36.89 -6.26
C SER A 62 -1.23 -36.83 -5.40
N PHE A 63 -0.19 -36.17 -5.91
CA PHE A 63 0.79 -35.54 -5.05
C PHE A 63 0.03 -34.47 -4.28
N ILE A 64 -0.55 -34.85 -3.14
CA ILE A 64 -0.89 -33.89 -2.09
C ILE A 64 0.47 -33.39 -1.64
N ALA A 65 0.97 -32.35 -2.32
CA ALA A 65 2.15 -31.64 -1.88
C ALA A 65 1.83 -31.21 -0.45
N GLN A 66 2.51 -31.81 0.52
CA GLN A 66 2.31 -31.54 1.92
C GLN A 66 2.57 -30.04 2.12
N THR A 67 1.50 -29.27 2.26
CA THR A 67 1.61 -27.82 2.41
C THR A 67 2.21 -27.55 3.78
N CYS A 68 3.37 -26.91 3.81
CA CYS A 68 3.95 -26.44 5.05
C CYS A 68 3.53 -24.98 5.26
N PRO A 69 2.50 -24.72 6.08
CA PRO A 69 2.05 -23.35 6.29
C PRO A 69 3.10 -22.55 7.05
N TRP A 70 3.21 -21.27 6.71
CA TRP A 70 3.91 -20.30 7.53
C TRP A 70 3.02 -19.91 8.70
N LYS A 71 3.58 -19.95 9.90
CA LYS A 71 2.90 -19.55 11.13
C LYS A 71 3.56 -18.30 11.65
N PHE A 72 2.75 -17.29 11.99
CA PHE A 72 3.24 -16.16 12.76
C PHE A 72 3.88 -16.65 14.06
N LEU A 73 5.04 -16.08 14.39
CA LEU A 73 5.76 -16.34 15.63
C LEU A 73 5.59 -15.19 16.61
N ASN A 74 6.05 -14.00 16.22
CA ASN A 74 5.99 -12.81 17.05
C ASN A 74 6.19 -11.53 16.22
N TYR A 75 5.90 -10.42 16.89
CA TYR A 75 6.20 -9.08 16.46
C TYR A 75 7.31 -8.50 17.35
N THR A 76 8.25 -7.77 16.75
CA THR A 76 9.26 -7.01 17.48
C THR A 76 9.27 -5.56 17.00
N PRO A 77 8.93 -4.58 17.87
CA PRO A 77 9.05 -3.17 17.52
C PRO A 77 10.52 -2.80 17.32
N SER A 78 10.78 -1.85 16.43
CA SER A 78 12.12 -1.28 16.30
C SER A 78 12.52 -0.46 17.53
N ALA A 79 13.80 -0.15 17.67
CA ALA A 79 14.26 0.77 18.73
C ALA A 79 13.61 2.16 18.59
N TRP A 80 13.36 2.59 17.34
CA TRP A 80 12.71 3.87 17.06
C TRP A 80 11.23 3.86 17.45
N GLU A 81 10.49 2.81 17.08
CA GLU A 81 9.10 2.63 17.54
C GLU A 81 9.01 2.55 19.06
N THR A 82 9.91 1.79 19.69
CA THR A 82 9.96 1.65 21.15
C THR A 82 10.19 3.00 21.83
N TYR A 83 11.06 3.84 21.26
CA TYR A 83 11.30 5.19 21.74
C TYR A 83 10.03 6.06 21.66
N TRP A 84 9.32 6.03 20.53
CA TRP A 84 8.05 6.74 20.37
C TRP A 84 6.99 6.25 21.35
N TYR A 85 6.78 4.94 21.42
CA TYR A 85 5.80 4.32 22.32
C TYR A 85 6.07 4.67 23.79
N SER A 86 7.33 4.60 24.23
CA SER A 86 7.71 4.88 25.63
C SER A 86 7.55 6.35 26.03
N ASN A 87 7.48 7.27 25.06
CA ASN A 87 7.35 8.71 25.28
C ASN A 87 6.00 9.27 24.79
N ILE A 88 5.06 8.40 24.40
CA ILE A 88 3.84 8.80 23.68
C ILE A 88 2.93 9.74 24.48
N ASP A 89 2.97 9.64 25.81
CA ASP A 89 2.22 10.52 26.71
C ASP A 89 2.57 12.00 26.49
N ASN A 90 3.84 12.28 26.18
CA ASN A 90 4.32 13.63 25.85
C ASN A 90 4.23 13.89 24.35
N PHE A 91 4.75 12.97 23.52
CA PHE A 91 4.91 13.17 22.08
C PHE A 91 3.60 13.40 21.35
N GLN A 92 2.48 12.84 21.81
CA GLN A 92 1.18 13.07 21.18
C GLN A 92 0.75 14.54 21.08
N TYR A 93 1.27 15.41 21.96
CA TYR A 93 0.98 16.86 21.94
C TYR A 93 2.10 17.68 21.28
N GLU A 94 3.20 17.03 20.92
CA GLU A 94 4.45 17.65 20.46
C GLU A 94 5.00 16.95 19.21
N VAL A 95 4.15 16.22 18.47
CA VAL A 95 4.58 15.31 17.38
C VAL A 95 5.52 16.00 16.40
N CYS A 96 5.15 17.18 15.93
CA CYS A 96 5.95 17.91 14.95
C CYS A 96 7.24 18.51 15.52
N SER A 97 7.22 19.01 16.76
CA SER A 97 8.45 19.46 17.43
C SER A 97 9.39 18.30 17.71
N THR A 98 8.86 17.13 18.08
CA THR A 98 9.64 15.91 18.28
C THR A 98 10.28 15.44 16.97
N LEU A 99 9.50 15.37 15.88
CA LEU A 99 10.00 14.98 14.56
C LEU A 99 11.02 15.98 13.99
N ALA A 100 10.95 17.25 14.37
CA ALA A 100 11.90 18.28 13.96
C ALA A 100 13.27 18.15 14.65
N HIS A 101 13.42 17.31 15.69
CA HIS A 101 14.74 17.07 16.28
C HIS A 101 15.71 16.43 15.26
N PRO A 102 17.00 16.83 15.25
CA PRO A 102 17.96 16.37 14.25
C PRO A 102 18.14 14.85 14.14
N ASP A 103 18.01 14.13 15.25
CA ASP A 103 18.05 12.67 15.29
C ASP A 103 16.79 12.05 14.65
N GLN A 104 15.61 12.56 15.01
CA GLN A 104 14.33 12.08 14.49
C GLN A 104 14.15 12.36 13.00
N VAL A 105 14.52 13.56 12.55
CA VAL A 105 14.36 13.97 11.15
C VAL A 105 15.26 13.16 10.22
N ASN A 106 16.50 12.88 10.64
CA ASN A 106 17.42 12.07 9.85
C ASN A 106 16.93 10.62 9.70
N ILE A 107 16.42 10.02 10.78
CA ILE A 107 15.84 8.67 10.72
C ILE A 107 14.60 8.68 9.82
N THR A 108 13.75 9.71 9.94
CA THR A 108 12.55 9.89 9.11
C THR A 108 12.86 9.96 7.62
N ILE A 109 13.79 10.82 7.21
CA ILE A 109 14.22 10.96 5.82
C ILE A 109 14.72 9.62 5.28
N ASN A 110 15.58 8.93 6.03
CA ASN A 110 16.17 7.66 5.60
C ASN A 110 15.12 6.55 5.51
N ALA A 111 14.19 6.46 6.47
CA ALA A 111 13.11 5.48 6.47
C ALA A 111 12.14 5.71 5.29
N LEU A 112 11.72 6.96 5.05
CA LEU A 112 10.87 7.32 3.91
C LEU A 112 11.52 6.96 2.58
N ASN A 113 12.78 7.36 2.37
CA ASN A 113 13.53 7.00 1.16
C ASN A 113 13.63 5.48 0.99
N ARG A 114 13.84 4.74 2.08
CA ARG A 114 13.89 3.28 2.05
C ARG A 114 12.54 2.67 1.67
N ILE A 115 11.44 3.11 2.27
CA ILE A 115 10.09 2.61 1.94
C ILE A 115 9.75 2.93 0.49
N MET A 116 9.94 4.18 0.05
CA MET A 116 9.68 4.59 -1.33
C MET A 116 10.51 3.75 -2.32
N TYR A 117 11.79 3.52 -2.03
CA TYR A 117 12.62 2.63 -2.83
C TYR A 117 12.01 1.22 -2.91
N LEU A 118 11.69 0.60 -1.77
CA LEU A 118 11.08 -0.74 -1.71
C LEU A 118 9.73 -0.80 -2.43
N GLN A 119 8.91 0.26 -2.34
CA GLN A 119 7.64 0.38 -3.03
C GLN A 119 7.79 0.52 -4.55
N THR A 120 8.89 1.09 -5.05
CA THR A 120 9.13 1.21 -6.50
C THR A 120 9.84 -0.01 -7.10
N THR A 121 10.55 -0.79 -6.30
CA THR A 121 11.19 -2.01 -6.81
C THR A 121 10.14 -3.11 -7.00
N VAL A 122 10.07 -3.61 -8.23
CA VAL A 122 9.36 -4.85 -8.54
C VAL A 122 10.35 -5.99 -8.28
N PHE A 123 9.96 -6.97 -7.47
CA PHE A 123 10.64 -8.26 -7.26
C PHE A 123 12.15 -8.28 -7.52
N ASP A 124 12.95 -7.64 -6.67
CA ASP A 124 14.39 -7.77 -6.74
C ASP A 124 14.89 -8.78 -5.69
N ARG A 125 15.36 -9.93 -6.17
CA ARG A 125 15.98 -11.00 -5.35
C ARG A 125 17.25 -10.52 -4.64
N HIS A 126 17.80 -9.38 -5.04
CA HIS A 126 19.04 -8.81 -4.51
C HIS A 126 18.81 -7.62 -3.58
N ILE A 127 17.59 -7.42 -3.06
CA ILE A 127 17.36 -6.39 -2.03
C ILE A 127 18.24 -6.72 -0.83
N ARG A 128 19.35 -5.99 -0.72
CA ARG A 128 20.30 -6.14 0.37
C ARG A 128 19.70 -5.50 1.62
N ALA A 129 19.97 -6.14 2.76
CA ALA A 129 19.73 -5.50 4.05
C ALA A 129 20.57 -4.22 4.13
N MET A 130 19.94 -3.12 4.48
CA MET A 130 20.58 -1.82 4.69
C MET A 130 20.66 -1.51 6.18
N PRO A 131 21.63 -0.70 6.63
CA PRO A 131 21.69 -0.28 8.04
C PRO A 131 20.38 0.35 8.55
N ILE A 132 19.68 1.09 7.67
CA ILE A 132 18.39 1.71 8.00
C ILE A 132 17.29 0.68 8.30
N ASP A 133 17.39 -0.56 7.81
CA ASP A 133 16.40 -1.63 8.08
C ASP A 133 16.32 -1.98 9.58
N GLN A 134 17.31 -1.58 10.39
CA GLN A 134 17.26 -1.70 11.85
C GLN A 134 16.22 -0.78 12.52
N GLN A 135 15.80 0.28 11.83
CA GLN A 135 14.79 1.23 12.32
C GLN A 135 13.36 0.78 12.02
N PHE A 136 13.20 -0.31 11.26
CA PHE A 136 11.92 -0.93 10.94
C PHE A 136 11.55 -1.99 11.97
N SER A 137 10.25 -2.06 12.26
CA SER A 137 9.69 -3.13 13.07
C SER A 137 9.64 -4.41 12.25
N LYS A 138 9.52 -5.56 12.93
CA LYS A 138 9.71 -6.88 12.33
C LYS A 138 8.62 -7.84 12.72
N ILE A 139 8.14 -8.59 11.73
CA ILE A 139 7.22 -9.72 11.93
C ILE A 139 7.97 -10.99 11.60
N TYR A 140 7.91 -11.95 12.51
CA TYR A 140 8.60 -13.22 12.38
C TYR A 140 7.61 -14.34 12.12
N TYR A 141 8.03 -15.26 11.27
CA TYR A 141 7.25 -16.43 10.88
C TYR A 141 8.10 -17.69 10.99
N ARG A 142 7.45 -18.84 11.13
CA ARG A 142 8.07 -20.16 11.09
C ARG A 142 7.29 -21.08 10.17
N GLN A 143 8.01 -21.80 9.34
CA GLN A 143 7.50 -22.91 8.56
C GLN A 143 8.10 -24.19 9.10
N SER A 144 7.26 -25.19 9.38
CA SER A 144 7.70 -26.51 9.83
C SER A 144 7.28 -27.55 8.80
N CYS A 145 8.24 -28.20 8.13
CA CYS A 145 8.05 -29.21 7.08
C CYS A 145 8.78 -30.50 7.47
N SER A 146 8.10 -31.62 7.71
CA SER A 146 8.70 -32.98 7.67
C SER A 146 10.17 -33.10 8.17
N ASN A 147 10.47 -32.52 9.34
CA ASN A 147 11.77 -32.44 10.05
C ASN A 147 12.68 -31.22 9.79
N GLU A 148 12.29 -30.28 8.95
CA GLU A 148 12.94 -28.98 8.76
C GLU A 148 12.10 -27.85 9.36
N GLU A 149 12.77 -26.90 10.01
CA GLU A 149 12.18 -25.64 10.44
C GLU A 149 12.90 -24.47 9.78
N HIS A 150 12.11 -23.61 9.13
CA HIS A 150 12.59 -22.39 8.49
C HIS A 150 11.97 -21.21 9.21
N ASN A 151 12.81 -20.27 9.64
CA ASN A 151 12.33 -19.02 10.23
C ASN A 151 12.39 -17.92 9.19
N ALA A 152 11.42 -17.03 9.16
CA ALA A 152 11.46 -15.85 8.31
C ALA A 152 11.21 -14.58 9.11
N MET A 153 11.70 -13.47 8.56
CA MET A 153 11.47 -12.13 9.06
C MET A 153 11.01 -11.24 7.91
N GLN A 154 10.00 -10.43 8.17
CA GLN A 154 9.48 -9.42 7.26
C GLN A 154 9.50 -8.06 7.94
N LEU A 155 9.95 -7.03 7.23
CA LEU A 155 9.89 -5.66 7.72
C LEU A 155 8.45 -5.15 7.74
N ILE A 156 8.20 -4.13 8.55
CA ILE A 156 6.99 -3.30 8.53
C ILE A 156 7.39 -1.91 9.01
N GLU A 157 6.73 -0.86 8.51
CA GLU A 157 7.04 0.49 8.96
C GLU A 157 6.83 0.62 10.48
N PRO A 158 7.70 1.36 11.18
CA PRO A 158 7.57 1.55 12.61
C PRO A 158 6.36 2.46 12.93
N LEU A 159 5.69 2.21 14.05
CA LEU A 159 4.68 3.12 14.59
C LEU A 159 5.39 4.36 15.17
N ILE A 160 5.30 5.49 14.46
CA ILE A 160 5.92 6.76 14.83
C ILE A 160 4.97 7.92 14.51
N GLY A 161 5.21 9.10 15.10
CA GLY A 161 4.44 10.30 14.79
C GLY A 161 2.93 10.06 14.94
N LEU A 162 2.16 10.43 13.92
CA LEU A 162 0.71 10.23 13.86
C LEU A 162 0.29 8.83 13.36
N ILE A 163 1.20 7.85 13.38
CA ILE A 163 1.01 6.47 12.87
C ILE A 163 0.73 6.41 11.35
N ARG A 164 0.94 7.53 10.66
CA ARG A 164 0.86 7.67 9.21
C ARG A 164 2.17 8.29 8.70
N ASP A 165 2.17 8.83 7.49
CA ASP A 165 3.34 9.55 6.97
C ASP A 165 3.86 10.56 8.00
N PRO A 166 5.09 10.41 8.53
CA PRO A 166 5.58 11.23 9.63
C PRO A 166 5.74 12.70 9.24
N LEU A 167 5.84 13.02 7.96
CA LEU A 167 5.91 14.40 7.50
C LEU A 167 4.53 14.98 7.18
N THR A 168 3.45 14.22 7.38
CA THR A 168 2.10 14.76 7.25
C THR A 168 1.76 15.68 8.40
N MET A 169 0.94 16.69 8.13
CA MET A 169 0.41 17.66 9.10
C MET A 169 1.45 18.51 9.84
N CYS A 170 2.74 18.28 9.64
CA CYS A 170 3.79 19.09 10.23
C CYS A 170 4.19 20.27 9.33
N PRO A 171 4.55 21.43 9.94
CA PRO A 171 5.19 22.50 9.20
C PRO A 171 6.46 22.01 8.47
N GLU A 172 6.85 22.74 7.44
CA GLU A 172 8.08 22.44 6.70
C GLU A 172 9.30 22.53 7.64
N ILE A 173 10.03 21.42 7.79
CA ILE A 173 11.26 21.30 8.58
C ILE A 173 12.42 21.52 7.61
N SER A 174 13.22 22.57 7.86
CA SER A 174 14.24 23.04 6.91
C SER A 174 15.31 21.99 6.54
N SER A 175 15.52 20.96 7.36
CA SER A 175 16.47 19.88 7.11
C SER A 175 15.92 18.76 6.21
N VAL A 176 14.61 18.70 5.99
CA VAL A 176 13.99 17.69 5.13
C VAL A 176 14.06 18.16 3.67
N PRO A 177 14.55 17.31 2.74
CA PRO A 177 14.55 17.61 1.32
C PRO A 177 13.16 17.99 0.79
N SER A 178 13.08 19.04 -0.04
CA SER A 178 11.80 19.56 -0.54
C SER A 178 10.99 18.54 -1.35
N ASN A 179 11.63 17.57 -2.00
CA ASN A 179 10.97 16.47 -2.70
C ASN A 179 10.29 15.45 -1.77
N LEU A 180 10.58 15.51 -0.46
CA LEU A 180 9.90 14.73 0.57
C LEU A 180 8.79 15.53 1.26
N TYR A 181 8.56 16.81 0.93
CA TYR A 181 7.38 17.52 1.41
C TYR A 181 6.23 17.47 0.41
N LEU A 182 5.09 17.01 0.92
CA LEU A 182 3.80 17.12 0.25
C LEU A 182 3.05 18.32 0.84
N LYS A 183 2.14 18.92 0.07
CA LYS A 183 1.35 20.08 0.50
C LYS A 183 -0.14 19.79 0.38
N GLY A 184 -0.93 20.41 1.24
CA GLY A 184 -2.39 20.31 1.23
C GLY A 184 -2.89 18.88 1.44
N GLU A 185 -3.97 18.52 0.78
CA GLU A 185 -4.61 17.21 0.88
C GLU A 185 -3.68 16.04 0.50
N TYR A 186 -2.75 16.25 -0.43
CA TYR A 186 -1.77 15.21 -0.80
C TYR A 186 -0.88 14.80 0.38
N ALA A 187 -0.57 15.73 1.28
CA ALA A 187 0.17 15.40 2.49
C ALA A 187 -0.69 14.57 3.44
N LEU A 188 -1.92 15.04 3.69
CA LEU A 188 -2.86 14.38 4.59
C LEU A 188 -3.09 12.93 4.16
N GLN A 189 -3.35 12.72 2.87
CA GLN A 189 -3.68 11.44 2.25
C GLN A 189 -2.47 10.60 1.81
N SER A 190 -1.26 10.94 2.28
CA SER A 190 -0.02 10.31 1.83
C SER A 190 0.10 8.86 2.30
N LYS A 191 0.31 7.96 1.33
CA LYS A 191 0.43 6.51 1.53
C LYS A 191 1.88 6.00 1.36
N ARG A 192 2.85 6.91 1.22
CA ARG A 192 4.26 6.57 0.94
C ARG A 192 5.03 6.00 2.13
N PHE A 193 4.46 6.08 3.34
CA PHE A 193 5.05 5.48 4.54
C PHE A 193 4.50 4.07 4.84
N LEU A 194 3.64 3.52 3.97
CA LEU A 194 3.09 2.18 4.13
C LEU A 194 4.04 1.13 3.54
N LEU A 195 4.55 0.20 4.34
CA LEU A 195 5.39 -0.90 3.87
C LEU A 195 4.60 -2.22 3.86
N LEU A 196 3.88 -2.47 2.76
CA LEU A 196 3.04 -3.65 2.58
C LEU A 196 3.89 -4.89 2.24
N ALA A 197 3.36 -6.07 2.53
CA ALA A 197 4.00 -7.36 2.32
C ALA A 197 4.58 -7.57 0.91
N PRO A 198 3.92 -7.16 -0.20
CA PRO A 198 4.49 -7.31 -1.55
C PRO A 198 5.78 -6.54 -1.79
N SER A 199 6.00 -5.44 -1.06
CA SER A 199 7.22 -4.61 -1.18
C SER A 199 8.16 -4.78 0.01
N SER A 200 7.71 -5.41 1.09
CA SER A 200 8.52 -5.65 2.26
C SER A 200 9.50 -6.80 2.03
N PRO A 201 10.81 -6.60 2.29
CA PRO A 201 11.79 -7.68 2.26
C PRO A 201 11.35 -8.84 3.17
N PHE A 202 11.37 -10.05 2.61
CA PHE A 202 11.12 -11.30 3.33
C PHE A 202 12.41 -12.13 3.36
N GLN A 203 12.94 -12.37 4.56
CA GLN A 203 14.26 -12.99 4.76
C GLN A 203 14.11 -14.33 5.50
N ILE A 204 14.50 -15.44 4.86
CA ILE A 204 14.46 -16.78 5.46
C ILE A 204 15.82 -17.14 6.09
N LYS A 205 15.80 -17.79 7.26
CA LYS A 205 16.95 -18.24 8.07
C LYS A 205 16.87 -19.75 8.37
N PRO A 206 17.98 -20.51 8.23
CA PRO A 206 19.24 -20.09 7.59
C PRO A 206 18.99 -19.67 6.14
N PHE A 207 19.88 -18.89 5.53
CA PHE A 207 19.73 -18.49 4.13
C PHE A 207 19.73 -19.76 3.26
N LEU A 208 18.53 -20.23 2.92
CA LEU A 208 18.28 -21.36 2.07
C LEU A 208 18.65 -20.93 0.65
N SER A 209 19.90 -21.21 0.25
CA SER A 209 20.48 -20.89 -1.06
C SER A 209 20.36 -19.43 -1.52
N LYS A 210 21.00 -19.08 -2.64
CA LYS A 210 20.87 -17.75 -3.26
C LYS A 210 19.56 -17.61 -4.07
N ASP A 211 18.72 -18.64 -4.10
CA ASP A 211 17.64 -18.79 -5.08
C ASP A 211 16.23 -18.57 -4.50
N ILE A 212 16.11 -18.36 -3.18
CA ILE A 212 14.80 -18.11 -2.57
C ILE A 212 14.28 -16.72 -2.90
N THR A 213 13.02 -16.71 -3.34
CA THR A 213 12.22 -15.52 -3.60
C THR A 213 12.12 -14.65 -2.35
N PRO A 214 12.39 -13.34 -2.43
CA PRO A 214 12.30 -12.39 -1.32
C PRO A 214 10.83 -12.06 -0.95
N LEU A 215 9.90 -12.96 -1.29
CA LEU A 215 8.47 -12.75 -1.16
C LEU A 215 7.90 -13.69 -0.13
N ALA A 216 7.00 -13.12 0.67
CA ALA A 216 6.09 -13.87 1.48
C ALA A 216 5.37 -14.93 0.61
N PRO A 217 5.59 -16.22 0.84
CA PRO A 217 5.13 -17.26 -0.08
C PRO A 217 3.60 -17.37 -0.15
N TRP A 218 2.89 -16.93 0.90
CA TRP A 218 1.43 -16.90 0.91
C TRP A 218 0.83 -15.94 -0.13
N LEU A 219 1.57 -14.91 -0.57
CA LEU A 219 1.15 -14.02 -1.67
C LEU A 219 0.92 -14.76 -3.00
N TYR A 220 1.61 -15.88 -3.21
CA TYR A 220 1.61 -16.66 -4.46
C TYR A 220 1.25 -18.14 -4.24
N SER A 221 0.69 -18.48 -3.09
CA SER A 221 0.20 -19.83 -2.83
C SER A 221 -0.79 -20.26 -3.90
N LEU A 222 -0.55 -21.42 -4.51
CA LEU A 222 -1.45 -21.95 -5.53
C LEU A 222 -2.81 -22.27 -4.88
N GLY A 223 -3.88 -21.75 -5.47
CA GLY A 223 -5.24 -21.95 -4.95
C GLY A 223 -5.65 -20.96 -3.84
N SER A 224 -4.72 -20.15 -3.32
CA SER A 224 -5.10 -19.07 -2.39
C SER A 224 -5.79 -17.94 -3.13
N LYS A 225 -6.77 -17.32 -2.49
CA LYS A 225 -7.44 -16.11 -2.96
C LYS A 225 -6.76 -14.88 -2.41
N LYS A 226 -6.88 -13.78 -3.14
CA LYS A 226 -6.46 -12.44 -2.74
C LYS A 226 -7.75 -11.63 -2.57
N ILE A 227 -8.05 -11.26 -1.33
CA ILE A 227 -9.33 -10.63 -0.98
C ILE A 227 -9.04 -9.22 -0.47
N LEU A 228 -9.69 -8.22 -1.05
CA LEU A 228 -9.76 -6.88 -0.51
C LEU A 228 -11.14 -6.67 0.10
N MET A 229 -11.21 -6.24 1.35
CA MET A 229 -12.41 -5.72 1.99
C MET A 229 -12.20 -4.25 2.33
N ASP A 230 -12.86 -3.36 1.60
CA ASP A 230 -12.86 -1.92 1.82
C ASP A 230 -14.14 -1.53 2.57
N ILE A 231 -14.00 -1.20 3.85
CA ILE A 231 -15.09 -0.87 4.77
C ILE A 231 -15.14 0.65 4.95
N GLY A 232 -16.23 1.25 4.47
CA GLY A 232 -16.30 2.70 4.22
C GLY A 232 -15.59 3.08 2.93
N SER A 233 -15.88 2.30 1.90
CA SER A 233 -15.50 2.56 0.53
C SER A 233 -16.23 3.79 -0.01
N SER A 234 -15.79 4.29 -1.16
CA SER A 234 -16.49 5.31 -1.93
C SER A 234 -16.54 4.90 -3.41
N TYR A 235 -16.92 5.83 -4.28
CA TYR A 235 -16.81 5.66 -5.73
C TYR A 235 -15.37 5.31 -6.17
N PHE A 236 -15.23 4.34 -7.08
CA PHE A 236 -13.91 3.80 -7.48
C PHE A 236 -13.01 4.82 -8.17
N LYS A 237 -13.55 5.81 -8.89
CA LYS A 237 -12.74 6.83 -9.58
C LYS A 237 -12.63 8.15 -8.84
N SER A 238 -13.56 8.47 -7.96
CA SER A 238 -13.52 9.53 -6.94
C SER A 238 -14.96 9.95 -6.59
N ARG A 239 -15.16 10.45 -5.37
CA ARG A 239 -16.38 11.17 -5.01
C ARG A 239 -16.50 12.52 -5.74
N ASN A 240 -15.39 13.28 -5.84
CA ASN A 240 -15.36 14.68 -6.28
C ASN A 240 -14.25 14.99 -7.32
N GLY A 241 -13.67 13.97 -7.96
CA GLY A 241 -12.49 14.10 -8.82
C GLY A 241 -11.16 14.13 -8.06
N ASN A 242 -11.17 14.14 -6.72
CA ASN A 242 -9.98 13.93 -5.91
C ASN A 242 -9.61 12.45 -5.87
N THR A 243 -8.50 12.08 -6.52
CA THR A 243 -8.04 10.69 -6.55
C THR A 243 -7.26 10.29 -5.29
N ALA A 244 -6.88 11.25 -4.45
CA ALA A 244 -6.09 10.99 -3.25
C ALA A 244 -6.89 10.27 -2.15
N GLU A 245 -8.21 10.53 -2.09
CA GLU A 245 -9.17 10.01 -1.10
C GLU A 245 -9.64 8.56 -1.37
N ILE A 246 -9.22 7.95 -2.49
CA ILE A 246 -9.84 6.70 -2.95
C ILE A 246 -9.08 5.49 -2.41
N GLY A 247 -9.63 4.86 -1.37
CA GLY A 247 -9.13 3.61 -0.80
C GLY A 247 -9.06 2.47 -1.81
N THR A 248 -10.21 1.98 -2.28
CA THR A 248 -10.30 0.79 -3.15
C THR A 248 -9.37 0.86 -4.36
N LYS A 249 -9.37 1.99 -5.08
CA LYS A 249 -8.55 2.17 -6.28
C LYS A 249 -7.07 2.13 -5.96
N TRP A 250 -6.64 2.76 -4.87
CA TRP A 250 -5.23 2.76 -4.48
C TRP A 250 -4.73 1.35 -4.22
N PHE A 251 -5.48 0.53 -3.47
CA PHE A 251 -5.15 -0.88 -3.27
C PHE A 251 -5.09 -1.63 -4.60
N TYR A 252 -6.11 -1.48 -5.43
CA TYR A 252 -6.14 -2.14 -6.74
C TYR A 252 -4.92 -1.78 -7.60
N ASP A 253 -4.60 -0.50 -7.73
CA ASP A 253 -3.46 -0.03 -8.52
C ASP A 253 -2.13 -0.54 -7.94
N TYR A 254 -1.94 -0.41 -6.62
CA TYR A 254 -0.71 -0.82 -5.93
C TYR A 254 -0.45 -2.32 -6.13
N PHE A 255 -1.45 -3.17 -5.84
CA PHE A 255 -1.29 -4.61 -5.98
C PHE A 255 -1.14 -5.03 -7.45
N LYS A 256 -1.86 -4.38 -8.37
CA LYS A 256 -1.72 -4.61 -9.82
C LYS A 256 -0.32 -4.28 -10.32
N GLU A 257 0.28 -3.18 -9.86
CA GLU A 257 1.68 -2.83 -10.18
C GLU A 257 2.65 -3.91 -9.70
N LYS A 258 2.33 -4.57 -8.58
CA LYS A 258 3.06 -5.74 -8.06
C LYS A 258 2.67 -7.06 -8.71
N SER A 259 1.93 -7.03 -9.82
CA SER A 259 1.45 -8.24 -10.51
C SER A 259 0.65 -9.17 -9.59
N ILE A 260 0.01 -8.61 -8.56
CA ILE A 260 -0.93 -9.31 -7.67
C ILE A 260 -2.33 -8.84 -8.05
N ARG A 261 -3.20 -9.79 -8.36
CA ARG A 261 -4.60 -9.50 -8.68
C ARG A 261 -5.47 -9.99 -7.53
N PHE A 262 -6.42 -9.15 -7.13
CA PHE A 262 -7.48 -9.58 -6.23
C PHE A 262 -8.41 -10.55 -6.97
N ASP A 263 -8.77 -11.64 -6.30
CA ASP A 263 -9.81 -12.58 -6.72
C ASP A 263 -11.19 -12.11 -6.25
N ARG A 264 -11.23 -11.20 -5.26
CA ARG A 264 -12.44 -10.59 -4.76
C ARG A 264 -12.17 -9.20 -4.18
N ILE A 265 -13.03 -8.25 -4.51
CA ILE A 265 -13.08 -6.94 -3.86
C ILE A 265 -14.48 -6.76 -3.28
N ILE A 266 -14.57 -6.53 -1.98
CA ILE A 266 -15.82 -6.27 -1.26
C ILE A 266 -15.77 -4.85 -0.74
N ALA A 267 -16.72 -4.03 -1.16
CA ALA A 267 -16.79 -2.62 -0.82
C ALA A 267 -18.06 -2.36 0.01
N TYR A 268 -17.92 -2.00 1.28
CA TYR A 268 -19.03 -1.55 2.11
C TYR A 268 -19.13 -0.03 2.06
N GLU A 269 -20.35 0.48 1.88
CA GLU A 269 -20.63 1.91 1.97
C GLU A 269 -22.03 2.10 2.56
N PHE A 270 -22.13 2.92 3.60
CA PHE A 270 -23.37 3.26 4.27
C PHE A 270 -24.16 4.34 3.52
N GLN A 271 -23.48 5.29 2.88
CA GLN A 271 -24.12 6.33 2.08
C GLN A 271 -24.75 5.73 0.84
N ASN A 272 -25.99 6.10 0.53
CA ASN A 272 -26.66 5.60 -0.66
C ASN A 272 -25.92 6.05 -1.93
N LEU A 273 -25.17 5.15 -2.56
CA LEU A 273 -24.46 5.41 -3.80
C LEU A 273 -25.41 5.14 -4.97
N GLU A 274 -25.37 6.02 -5.96
CA GLU A 274 -26.04 5.79 -7.23
C GLU A 274 -25.40 4.57 -7.91
N THR A 275 -26.15 3.46 -7.96
CA THR A 275 -25.63 2.14 -8.31
C THR A 275 -25.04 2.12 -9.71
N ARG A 276 -25.67 2.76 -10.70
CA ARG A 276 -25.18 2.73 -12.08
C ARG A 276 -23.82 3.38 -12.17
N ARG A 277 -23.65 4.57 -11.60
CA ARG A 277 -22.34 5.23 -11.52
C ARG A 277 -21.30 4.38 -10.81
N ALA A 278 -21.65 3.73 -9.68
CA ALA A 278 -20.70 2.91 -8.94
C ALA A 278 -20.11 1.78 -9.80
N TRP A 279 -20.94 1.16 -10.65
CA TRP A 279 -20.49 0.12 -11.59
C TRP A 279 -19.81 0.68 -12.85
N GLU A 280 -20.27 1.81 -13.40
CA GLU A 280 -19.67 2.45 -14.59
C GLU A 280 -18.25 3.02 -14.32
N GLU A 281 -17.90 3.27 -13.07
CA GLU A 281 -16.57 3.72 -12.68
C GLU A 281 -15.53 2.60 -12.60
N LEU A 282 -15.95 1.33 -12.47
CA LEU A 282 -15.03 0.21 -12.34
C LEU A 282 -14.22 -0.02 -13.62
N PRO A 283 -12.93 -0.37 -13.53
CA PRO A 283 -12.20 -0.94 -14.64
C PRO A 283 -12.85 -2.24 -15.13
N ASP A 284 -12.81 -2.49 -16.44
CA ASP A 284 -13.39 -3.69 -17.05
C ASP A 284 -12.85 -4.99 -16.42
N ASP A 285 -11.57 -5.00 -16.03
CA ASP A 285 -10.93 -6.16 -15.43
C ASP A 285 -11.26 -6.35 -13.94
N VAL A 286 -11.93 -5.38 -13.28
CA VAL A 286 -12.38 -5.43 -11.89
C VAL A 286 -13.83 -5.88 -11.76
N TYR A 287 -14.65 -5.49 -12.74
CA TYR A 287 -16.09 -5.75 -12.77
C TYR A 287 -16.49 -7.20 -12.36
N PRO A 288 -15.82 -8.28 -12.83
CA PRO A 288 -16.26 -9.65 -12.55
C PRO A 288 -16.12 -10.11 -11.10
N PHE A 289 -15.33 -9.43 -10.27
CA PHE A 289 -15.03 -9.85 -8.90
C PHE A 289 -15.24 -8.75 -7.85
N TYR A 290 -15.83 -7.63 -8.26
CA TYR A 290 -16.23 -6.55 -7.37
C TYR A 290 -17.62 -6.82 -6.78
N THR A 291 -17.80 -6.55 -5.51
CA THR A 291 -19.08 -6.63 -4.80
C THR A 291 -19.30 -5.36 -4.01
N LEU A 292 -20.31 -4.58 -4.39
CA LEU A 292 -20.78 -3.44 -3.61
C LEU A 292 -21.85 -3.90 -2.60
N ILE A 293 -21.58 -3.67 -1.32
CA ILE A 293 -22.53 -3.85 -0.22
C ILE A 293 -22.91 -2.44 0.24
N ASN A 294 -23.95 -1.87 -0.36
CA ASN A 294 -24.37 -0.50 -0.07
C ASN A 294 -25.29 -0.42 1.17
N VAL A 295 -24.82 -1.00 2.26
CA VAL A 295 -25.38 -0.91 3.60
C VAL A 295 -24.26 -0.69 4.60
N GLY A 296 -24.58 -0.07 5.74
CA GLY A 296 -23.61 0.08 6.82
C GLY A 296 -23.27 -1.26 7.48
N VAL A 297 -22.08 -1.31 8.09
CA VAL A 297 -21.69 -2.44 8.93
C VAL A 297 -22.43 -2.45 10.26
N GLU A 298 -22.54 -3.63 10.85
CA GLU A 298 -23.19 -3.87 12.14
C GLU A 298 -22.15 -4.24 13.20
N GLU A 299 -22.35 -3.77 14.43
CA GLU A 299 -21.51 -4.14 15.57
C GLU A 299 -21.72 -5.62 15.93
N GLU A 300 -22.96 -6.03 16.16
CA GLU A 300 -23.29 -7.40 16.56
C GLU A 300 -22.90 -8.42 15.50
N THR A 301 -22.61 -9.66 15.91
CA THR A 301 -22.33 -10.74 14.98
C THR A 301 -23.56 -11.00 14.11
N GLY A 302 -23.41 -10.80 12.80
CA GLY A 302 -24.53 -10.68 11.89
C GLY A 302 -24.09 -10.68 10.43
N ARG A 303 -25.07 -10.58 9.52
CA ARG A 303 -24.79 -10.68 8.08
C ARG A 303 -23.99 -9.50 7.53
N PHE A 304 -24.02 -8.34 8.20
CA PHE A 304 -23.27 -7.14 7.81
C PHE A 304 -22.14 -6.80 8.80
N ASN A 305 -21.85 -7.70 9.74
CA ASN A 305 -20.62 -7.61 10.50
C ASN A 305 -19.45 -8.02 9.57
N PRO A 306 -18.41 -7.17 9.42
CA PRO A 306 -17.32 -7.44 8.49
C PRO A 306 -16.50 -8.67 8.90
N TRP A 307 -16.38 -8.96 10.19
CA TRP A 307 -15.61 -10.10 10.69
C TRP A 307 -16.32 -11.41 10.43
N THR A 308 -17.64 -11.46 10.63
CA THR A 308 -18.47 -12.60 10.21
C THR A 308 -18.36 -12.86 8.71
N MET A 309 -18.31 -11.80 7.89
CA MET A 309 -18.10 -11.93 6.45
C MET A 309 -16.72 -12.52 6.12
N ILE A 310 -15.64 -12.02 6.71
CA ILE A 310 -14.28 -12.56 6.49
C ILE A 310 -14.22 -14.03 6.86
N GLU A 311 -14.74 -14.41 8.02
CA GLU A 311 -14.77 -15.81 8.49
C GLU A 311 -15.53 -16.75 7.55
N ALA A 312 -16.51 -16.24 6.82
CA ALA A 312 -17.30 -17.00 5.86
C ALA A 312 -16.63 -17.16 4.48
N ILE A 313 -15.74 -16.25 4.08
CA ILE A 313 -15.22 -16.19 2.70
C ILE A 313 -13.73 -16.53 2.58
N ALA A 314 -12.96 -16.36 3.66
CA ALA A 314 -11.52 -16.50 3.67
C ALA A 314 -11.09 -17.80 4.35
N ASN A 315 -9.96 -18.33 3.88
CA ASN A 315 -9.24 -19.46 4.47
C ASN A 315 -7.90 -18.97 5.02
N PRO A 316 -7.27 -19.70 5.96
CA PRO A 316 -5.95 -19.34 6.50
C PRO A 316 -4.84 -19.16 5.46
N GLU A 317 -4.99 -19.72 4.27
CA GLU A 317 -4.04 -19.67 3.17
C GLU A 317 -4.29 -18.51 2.20
N ASP A 318 -5.47 -17.88 2.29
CA ASP A 318 -5.83 -16.70 1.51
C ASP A 318 -5.02 -15.49 1.99
N TYR A 319 -4.83 -14.52 1.10
CA TYR A 319 -4.23 -13.23 1.43
C TYR A 319 -5.31 -12.17 1.54
N VAL A 320 -5.56 -11.66 2.74
CA VAL A 320 -6.68 -10.77 3.04
C VAL A 320 -6.19 -9.39 3.45
N VAL A 321 -6.67 -8.39 2.72
CA VAL A 321 -6.42 -6.97 2.94
C VAL A 321 -7.71 -6.31 3.40
N VAL A 322 -7.67 -5.62 4.53
CA VAL A 322 -8.82 -4.89 5.07
C VAL A 322 -8.48 -3.41 5.21
N LYS A 323 -9.29 -2.53 4.60
CA LYS A 323 -9.33 -1.10 4.94
C LYS A 323 -10.59 -0.84 5.75
N PHE A 324 -10.45 -0.12 6.87
CA PHE A 324 -11.55 0.24 7.73
C PHE A 324 -11.50 1.72 8.07
N ASP A 325 -12.50 2.46 7.64
CA ASP A 325 -12.67 3.89 7.94
C ASP A 325 -14.09 4.25 7.49
N ILE A 326 -15.00 4.40 8.46
CA ILE A 326 -16.45 4.61 8.28
C ILE A 326 -16.96 5.87 8.97
N ASP A 327 -16.07 6.73 9.47
CA ASP A 327 -16.37 7.98 10.19
C ASP A 327 -17.34 7.78 11.38
N LYS A 328 -17.27 6.64 12.07
CA LYS A 328 -18.13 6.32 13.24
C LYS A 328 -17.29 5.77 14.40
N PRO A 329 -16.57 6.64 15.14
CA PRO A 329 -15.59 6.21 16.13
C PRO A 329 -16.11 5.20 17.17
N PRO A 330 -17.33 5.32 17.75
CA PRO A 330 -17.82 4.32 18.70
C PRO A 330 -17.99 2.93 18.08
N LEU A 331 -18.53 2.86 16.86
CA LEU A 331 -18.74 1.60 16.13
C LEU A 331 -17.42 1.01 15.66
N GLU A 332 -16.50 1.84 15.18
CA GLU A 332 -15.14 1.42 14.82
C GLU A 332 -14.42 0.81 16.01
N SER A 333 -14.42 1.51 17.15
CA SER A 333 -13.84 1.00 18.39
C SER A 333 -14.47 -0.31 18.85
N ALA A 334 -15.78 -0.47 18.71
CA ALA A 334 -16.46 -1.72 19.04
C ALA A 334 -16.04 -2.87 18.11
N LEU A 335 -15.96 -2.63 16.80
CA LEU A 335 -15.51 -3.61 15.82
C LEU A 335 -14.03 -3.97 16.01
N MET A 336 -13.16 -3.01 16.32
CA MET A 336 -11.75 -3.27 16.61
C MET A 336 -11.55 -4.11 17.86
N LYS A 337 -12.37 -3.89 18.91
CA LYS A 337 -12.35 -4.74 20.13
C LYS A 337 -12.67 -6.20 19.82
N GLN A 338 -13.55 -6.47 18.85
CA GLN A 338 -13.85 -7.84 18.44
C GLN A 338 -12.61 -8.55 17.87
N LEU A 339 -11.71 -7.85 17.18
CA LEU A 339 -10.46 -8.46 16.69
C LEU A 339 -9.45 -8.73 17.82
N LEU A 340 -9.56 -8.00 18.94
CA LEU A 340 -8.74 -8.23 20.13
C LEU A 340 -9.24 -9.41 20.97
N ASP A 341 -10.50 -9.84 20.82
CA ASP A 341 -11.05 -11.01 21.50
C ASP A 341 -10.27 -12.27 21.11
N GLU A 342 -9.93 -13.09 22.11
CA GLU A 342 -9.20 -14.32 21.89
C GLU A 342 -9.95 -15.37 21.06
N ASN A 343 -11.27 -15.28 21.05
CA ASN A 343 -12.16 -16.19 20.32
C ASN A 343 -12.46 -15.71 18.90
N SER A 344 -12.02 -14.51 18.52
CA SER A 344 -12.25 -14.00 17.16
C SER A 344 -11.39 -14.77 16.16
N ARG A 345 -12.04 -15.46 15.22
CA ARG A 345 -11.34 -16.20 14.16
C ARG A 345 -10.87 -15.26 13.07
N ALA A 346 -11.62 -14.19 12.79
CA ALA A 346 -11.29 -13.19 11.77
C ALA A 346 -9.86 -12.65 11.90
N ARG A 347 -9.35 -12.44 13.12
CA ARG A 347 -7.99 -11.92 13.34
C ARG A 347 -6.87 -12.81 12.79
N TYR A 348 -7.13 -14.12 12.63
CA TYR A 348 -6.18 -15.07 12.06
C TYR A 348 -6.30 -15.21 10.54
N LEU A 349 -7.31 -14.55 9.95
CA LEU A 349 -7.59 -14.57 8.53
C LEU A 349 -7.17 -13.27 7.83
N ILE A 350 -6.71 -12.25 8.57
CA ILE A 350 -6.34 -10.94 8.03
C ILE A 350 -4.83 -10.80 8.02
N ASP A 351 -4.26 -10.54 6.85
CA ASP A 351 -2.83 -10.29 6.69
C ASP A 351 -2.48 -8.83 6.86
N GLU A 352 -3.18 -7.93 6.14
CA GLU A 352 -2.94 -6.49 6.15
C GLU A 352 -4.20 -5.76 6.62
N PHE A 353 -4.05 -4.85 7.57
CA PHE A 353 -5.17 -4.07 8.11
C PHE A 353 -4.83 -2.58 8.13
N PHE A 354 -5.67 -1.76 7.52
CA PHE A 354 -5.54 -0.31 7.44
C PHE A 354 -6.68 0.34 8.21
N PHE A 355 -6.37 1.20 9.18
CA PHE A 355 -7.38 1.86 10.01
C PHE A 355 -7.03 3.32 10.22
N GLU A 356 -7.99 4.21 9.98
CA GLU A 356 -7.89 5.59 10.44
C GLU A 356 -8.52 5.70 11.82
N LYS A 357 -7.69 5.65 12.85
CA LYS A 357 -8.18 5.93 14.19
C LYS A 357 -8.26 7.43 14.40
N HIS A 358 -9.47 7.96 14.54
CA HIS A 358 -9.68 9.36 14.93
C HIS A 358 -9.16 9.59 16.36
N VAL A 359 -8.27 10.57 16.53
CA VAL A 359 -7.67 10.91 17.82
C VAL A 359 -7.74 12.41 18.10
N SER A 360 -7.94 12.76 19.37
CA SER A 360 -7.91 14.15 19.83
C SER A 360 -6.50 14.62 20.15
N ASN A 361 -6.18 15.86 19.78
CA ASN A 361 -4.97 16.57 20.19
C ASN A 361 -5.17 17.40 21.49
N ASP A 362 -6.40 17.53 21.99
CA ASP A 362 -6.69 18.19 23.25
C ASP A 362 -6.40 17.26 24.43
N ARG A 363 -5.55 17.74 25.35
CA ARG A 363 -5.16 17.06 26.60
C ARG A 363 -6.36 16.70 27.48
N ASN A 364 -7.40 17.55 27.45
CA ASN A 364 -8.58 17.43 28.29
C ASN A 364 -9.73 16.67 27.61
N SER A 365 -9.57 16.28 26.34
CA SER A 365 -10.59 15.52 25.65
C SER A 365 -10.78 14.13 26.28
N LYS A 366 -12.02 13.65 26.22
CA LYS A 366 -12.41 12.27 26.56
C LYS A 366 -12.39 11.34 25.35
N GLU A 367 -12.14 11.88 24.17
CA GLU A 367 -11.95 11.11 22.95
C GLU A 367 -10.64 10.33 23.01
N ASP A 368 -10.53 9.33 22.16
CA ASP A 368 -9.32 8.52 22.02
C ASP A 368 -8.11 9.40 21.72
N LYS A 369 -6.99 9.04 22.32
CA LYS A 369 -5.70 9.69 22.18
C LYS A 369 -4.82 8.90 21.22
N LEU A 370 -3.75 9.55 20.76
CA LEU A 370 -2.75 8.88 19.92
C LEU A 370 -2.16 7.65 20.62
N LYS A 371 -1.96 7.71 21.94
CA LYS A 371 -1.55 6.56 22.75
C LYS A 371 -2.47 5.35 22.58
N ASP A 372 -3.79 5.55 22.58
CA ASP A 372 -4.76 4.47 22.40
C ASP A 372 -4.67 3.84 21.01
N SER A 373 -4.15 4.58 20.02
CA SER A 373 -3.86 4.04 18.69
C SER A 373 -2.58 3.20 18.68
N TYR A 374 -1.52 3.68 19.33
CA TYR A 374 -0.27 2.92 19.51
C TYR A 374 -0.52 1.59 20.21
N GLU A 375 -1.29 1.59 21.29
CA GLU A 375 -1.63 0.38 22.06
C GLU A 375 -2.42 -0.61 21.20
N LEU A 376 -3.48 -0.15 20.53
CA LEU A 376 -4.30 -0.97 19.64
C LEU A 376 -3.46 -1.59 18.51
N PHE A 377 -2.66 -0.77 17.82
CA PHE A 377 -1.92 -1.21 16.64
C PHE A 377 -0.80 -2.17 17.02
N THR A 378 -0.09 -1.88 18.11
CA THR A 378 0.92 -2.79 18.67
C THR A 378 0.30 -4.14 19.01
N LYS A 379 -0.88 -4.15 19.65
CA LYS A 379 -1.57 -5.38 20.03
C LYS A 379 -1.98 -6.22 18.83
N LEU A 380 -2.51 -5.60 17.77
CA LEU A 380 -2.87 -6.30 16.53
C LEU A 380 -1.62 -6.85 15.81
N ARG A 381 -0.52 -6.09 15.77
CA ARG A 381 0.78 -6.58 15.26
C ARG A 381 1.30 -7.77 16.07
N GLN A 382 1.11 -7.77 17.39
CA GLN A 382 1.42 -8.92 18.25
C GLN A 382 0.54 -10.15 17.99
N TYR A 383 -0.61 -9.99 17.34
CA TYR A 383 -1.44 -11.10 16.86
C TYR A 383 -1.12 -11.54 15.42
N GLY A 384 -0.14 -10.91 14.78
CA GLY A 384 0.32 -11.26 13.44
C GLY A 384 -0.31 -10.46 12.31
N ILE A 385 -1.24 -9.54 12.63
CA ILE A 385 -1.83 -8.65 11.64
C ILE A 385 -0.83 -7.54 11.31
N ARG A 386 -0.53 -7.33 10.03
CA ARG A 386 0.25 -6.17 9.57
C ARG A 386 -0.63 -4.92 9.64
N MET A 387 -0.66 -4.31 10.82
CA MET A 387 -1.49 -3.15 11.11
C MET A 387 -0.82 -1.86 10.62
N HIS A 388 -1.58 -1.05 9.88
CA HIS A 388 -1.17 0.18 9.22
C HIS A 388 -2.10 1.35 9.58
N GLY A 389 -1.54 2.55 9.72
CA GLY A 389 -2.35 3.76 9.86
C GLY A 389 -2.85 4.21 8.51
N TRP A 390 -4.17 4.36 8.38
CA TRP A 390 -4.80 4.89 7.18
C TRP A 390 -4.82 6.42 7.24
N PRO A 391 -4.39 7.12 6.16
CA PRO A 391 -4.21 8.58 6.14
C PRO A 391 -5.44 9.39 5.71
#